data_AF-A0A502HGM4-F1
#
_entry.id   AF-A0A502HGM4-F1
#
_cell.length_a   1.000
_cell.length_b   1.000
_cell.length_c   1.000
_cell.angle_alpha   90.00
_cell.angle_beta   90.00
_cell.angle_gamma   90.00
#
_symmetry.space_group_name_H-M   'P 1'
#
loop_
_entity.id
_entity.type
_entity.pdbx_description
1 polymer ?
#
loop_
_entity_poly.entity_id
_entity_poly.type
_entity_poly.pdbx_seq_one_letter_code
_entity_poly.pdbx_strand_id
1 'polypeptide(L)'
;MSSETRQRLVTIITDRVLSGAARTINISDLATAAGISRQAFHRYYSDLKPYANGTRPATELLDQDFLTSKDLLSKAQLRITELTNQLNNVEHLHAIQLRRTVDQHITSLMNNDLAIFEADSIRSASEKQSLVIADYVAQIQALKTQLAQTELRKQTPVEDSLAQVLYFEPKLNTAYQQFQTSHDIKAYEAHKDREMLKIAHKINALHPSDVELVIYIDKYISQFSNFKHKFREHHGTPLCVVRAPVYDLTELQATFLDYITSPCRIALHVPQCESSAAAAAQRAFFVRNVPAEVLNAADHADHFYLRKGIEQVTYFLVRSGE
;
A
#
# COMPACT_ATOMS: atom_id res chain seq x y z
N MET A 1 23.19 92.83 23.85
CA MET A 1 23.57 92.38 22.48
C MET A 1 23.85 90.88 22.42
N SER A 2 25.05 90.35 22.71
CA SER A 2 25.36 88.91 22.49
C SER A 2 24.50 87.92 23.30
N SER A 3 24.11 88.26 24.54
CA SER A 3 23.28 87.41 25.40
C SER A 3 21.81 87.32 24.95
N GLU A 4 21.21 88.44 24.53
CA GLU A 4 19.83 88.47 24.00
C GLU A 4 19.71 87.70 22.69
N THR A 5 20.71 87.81 21.81
CA THR A 5 20.71 87.08 20.54
C THR A 5 20.87 85.58 20.77
N ARG A 6 21.66 85.17 21.78
CA ARG A 6 21.77 83.77 22.22
C ARG A 6 20.44 83.25 22.75
N GLN A 7 19.77 84.01 23.61
CA GLN A 7 18.48 83.62 24.18
C GLN A 7 17.41 83.48 23.10
N ARG A 8 17.36 84.40 22.11
CA ARG A 8 16.48 84.29 20.93
C ARG A 8 16.76 83.04 20.10
N LEU A 9 18.03 82.72 19.85
CA LEU A 9 18.42 81.49 19.16
C LEU A 9 17.94 80.25 19.92
N VAL A 10 18.09 80.23 21.25
CA VAL A 10 17.61 79.13 22.09
C VAL A 10 16.09 79.00 22.01
N THR A 11 15.33 80.10 22.12
CA THR A 11 13.86 80.08 22.03
C THR A 11 13.36 79.55 20.68
N ILE A 12 14.00 79.96 19.58
CA ILE A 12 13.65 79.50 18.22
C ILE A 12 13.95 78.00 18.05
N ILE A 13 15.07 77.51 18.59
CA ILE A 13 15.41 76.08 18.55
C ILE A 13 14.38 75.29 19.37
N THR A 14 14.03 75.75 20.57
CA THR A 14 13.08 75.04 21.43
C THR A 14 11.68 75.01 20.82
N ASP A 15 11.19 76.12 20.28
CA ASP A 15 9.85 76.22 19.70
C ASP A 15 9.68 75.33 18.45
N ARG A 16 10.70 75.29 17.59
CA ARG A 16 10.72 74.42 16.39
C ARG A 16 10.78 72.93 16.73
N VAL A 17 11.55 72.56 17.75
CA VAL A 17 11.66 71.16 18.21
C VAL A 17 10.37 70.72 18.92
N LEU A 18 9.75 71.59 19.72
CA LEU A 18 8.46 71.34 20.37
C LEU A 18 7.30 71.23 19.37
N SER A 19 7.35 71.99 18.27
CA SER A 19 6.38 71.94 17.19
C SER A 19 6.46 70.67 16.32
N GLY A 20 7.35 69.72 16.63
CA GLY A 20 7.44 68.42 15.96
C GLY A 20 7.98 68.46 14.51
N ALA A 21 8.44 69.62 14.04
CA ALA A 21 8.92 69.81 12.69
C ALA A 21 10.40 69.44 12.56
N ALA A 22 10.64 68.15 12.31
CA ALA A 22 11.93 67.53 11.95
C ALA A 22 13.04 67.54 13.03
N ARG A 23 13.69 66.39 13.19
CA ARG A 23 14.75 66.12 14.20
C ARG A 23 16.05 66.91 13.95
N THR A 24 16.19 67.54 12.78
CA THR A 24 17.38 68.27 12.34
C THR A 24 16.97 69.60 11.71
N ILE A 25 17.46 70.72 12.24
CA ILE A 25 17.22 72.06 11.71
C ILE A 25 18.45 72.49 10.90
N ASN A 26 18.23 72.97 9.67
CA ASN A 26 19.30 73.55 8.86
C ASN A 26 19.84 74.83 9.51
N ILE A 27 21.16 74.90 9.70
CA ILE A 27 21.85 76.03 10.32
C ILE A 27 21.64 77.33 9.52
N SER A 28 21.42 77.24 8.20
CA SER A 28 21.04 78.37 7.36
C SER A 28 19.73 79.01 7.79
N ASP A 29 18.73 78.17 8.10
CA ASP A 29 17.36 78.60 8.38
C ASP A 29 17.24 79.13 9.81
N LEU A 30 18.08 78.60 10.71
CA LEU A 30 18.22 79.11 12.07
C LEU A 30 18.91 80.49 12.09
N ALA A 31 19.94 80.68 11.26
CA ALA A 31 20.66 81.95 11.17
C ALA A 31 19.79 83.06 10.56
N THR A 32 18.99 82.74 9.53
CA THR A 32 18.03 83.69 8.95
C THR A 32 16.90 84.03 9.92
N ALA A 33 16.35 83.04 10.64
CA ALA A 33 15.30 83.27 11.64
C ALA A 33 15.77 84.14 12.81
N ALA A 34 17.06 84.08 13.17
CA ALA A 34 17.65 84.91 14.22
C ALA A 34 18.19 86.27 13.73
N GLY A 35 18.16 86.54 12.42
CA GLY A 35 18.66 87.78 11.82
C GLY A 35 20.19 87.91 11.82
N ILE A 36 20.92 86.79 11.81
CA ILE A 36 22.40 86.75 11.89
C ILE A 36 22.98 86.10 10.63
N SER A 37 24.16 86.54 10.18
CA SER A 37 24.91 85.85 9.13
C SER A 37 25.39 84.45 9.57
N ARG A 38 25.34 83.47 8.67
CA ARG A 38 25.83 82.10 8.90
C ARG A 38 27.26 82.05 9.45
N GLN A 39 28.12 82.98 9.03
CA GLN A 39 29.50 83.07 9.52
C GLN A 39 29.58 83.53 10.99
N ALA A 40 28.71 84.46 11.39
CA ALA A 40 28.63 84.92 12.77
C ALA A 40 28.06 83.85 13.71
N PHE A 41 27.12 83.03 13.24
CA PHE A 41 26.65 81.85 13.98
C PHE A 41 27.80 80.87 14.26
N HIS A 42 28.62 80.55 13.24
CA HIS A 42 29.76 79.66 13.42
C HIS A 42 30.88 80.23 14.31
N ARG A 43 31.04 81.55 14.37
CA ARG A 43 32.11 82.21 15.14
C ARG A 43 31.76 82.42 16.61
N TYR A 44 30.50 82.74 16.92
CA TYR A 44 30.09 83.13 18.27
C TYR A 44 29.16 82.13 18.96
N TYR A 45 28.53 81.23 18.21
CA TYR A 45 27.48 80.32 18.70
C TYR A 45 27.66 78.88 18.22
N SER A 46 28.92 78.45 18.05
CA SER A 46 29.27 77.09 17.62
C SER A 46 28.83 76.00 18.60
N ASP A 47 28.59 76.38 19.86
CA ASP A 47 28.06 75.55 20.94
C ASP A 47 26.59 75.16 20.73
N LEU A 48 25.82 75.91 19.94
CA LEU A 48 24.41 75.63 19.63
C LEU A 48 24.22 74.64 18.46
N LYS A 49 25.30 74.35 17.71
CA LYS A 49 25.31 73.39 16.59
C LYS A 49 24.85 71.96 16.93
N PRO A 50 25.31 71.31 18.03
CA PRO A 50 24.87 69.96 18.39
C PRO A 50 23.38 69.88 18.77
N TYR A 51 22.77 70.99 19.20
CA TYR A 51 21.35 71.08 19.55
C TYR A 51 20.47 71.25 18.29
N ALA A 52 20.94 71.98 17.28
CA ALA A 52 20.24 72.11 15.99
C ALA A 52 20.26 70.81 15.16
N ASN A 53 21.32 70.02 15.27
CA ASN A 53 21.50 68.76 14.53
C ASN A 53 20.84 67.53 15.19
N GLY A 54 20.14 67.70 16.33
CA GLY A 54 19.45 66.60 17.01
C GLY A 54 20.36 65.60 17.76
N THR A 55 21.67 65.89 17.85
CA THR A 55 22.65 65.04 18.56
C THR A 55 22.60 65.22 20.09
N ARG A 56 22.10 66.37 20.56
CA ARG A 56 21.79 66.62 21.98
C ARG A 56 20.37 67.15 22.12
N PRO A 57 19.61 66.73 23.14
CA PRO A 57 18.23 67.17 23.29
C PRO A 57 18.18 68.65 23.68
N ALA A 58 17.36 69.45 22.99
CA ALA A 58 17.16 70.90 23.24
C ALA A 58 16.76 71.24 24.70
N THR A 59 16.37 70.22 25.47
CA THR A 59 16.02 70.24 26.89
C THR A 59 17.17 70.54 27.87
N GLU A 60 18.43 70.65 27.43
CA GLU A 60 19.55 71.09 28.30
C GLU A 60 19.66 72.61 28.42
N LEU A 61 18.96 73.36 27.56
CA LEU A 61 19.04 74.83 27.49
C LEU A 61 17.94 75.55 28.32
N LEU A 62 17.14 74.82 29.10
CA LEU A 62 16.03 75.34 29.92
C LEU A 62 16.31 75.07 31.42
N ASP A 63 16.03 76.08 32.26
CA ASP A 63 16.43 76.18 33.68
C ASP A 63 15.99 75.03 34.62
N GLN A 64 16.67 74.94 35.77
CA GLN A 64 16.76 73.78 36.67
C GLN A 64 15.44 73.28 37.32
N ASP A 65 14.37 74.07 37.36
CA ASP A 65 13.05 73.61 37.85
C ASP A 65 12.34 72.64 36.87
N PHE A 66 12.83 72.54 35.63
CA PHE A 66 12.36 71.57 34.63
C PHE A 66 12.97 70.18 34.77
N LEU A 67 13.96 69.95 35.64
CA LEU A 67 14.72 68.68 35.67
C LEU A 67 13.90 67.47 36.12
N THR A 68 13.03 67.62 37.12
CA THR A 68 12.12 66.55 37.60
C THR A 68 11.00 66.26 36.62
N SER A 69 10.39 67.28 36.01
CA SER A 69 9.40 67.12 34.95
C SER A 69 10.01 66.58 33.65
N LYS A 70 11.27 66.91 33.34
CA LYS A 70 12.04 66.40 32.18
C LYS A 70 12.36 64.92 32.33
N ASP A 71 12.74 64.45 33.51
CA ASP A 71 12.99 63.02 33.73
C ASP A 71 11.68 62.22 33.56
N LEU A 72 10.57 62.72 34.10
CA LEU A 72 9.25 62.10 33.89
C LEU A 72 8.79 62.14 32.42
N LEU A 73 8.95 63.26 31.72
CA LEU A 73 8.58 63.38 30.31
C LEU A 73 9.48 62.52 29.41
N SER A 74 10.77 62.45 29.69
CA SER A 74 11.69 61.58 28.95
C SER A 74 11.40 60.10 29.18
N LYS A 75 11.08 59.69 30.42
CA LYS A 75 10.62 58.34 30.74
C LYS A 75 9.28 58.02 30.08
N ALA A 76 8.34 58.96 30.06
CA ALA A 76 7.07 58.80 29.36
C ALA A 76 7.26 58.68 27.85
N GLN A 77 8.13 59.50 27.24
CA GLN A 77 8.46 59.42 25.82
C GLN A 77 9.15 58.10 25.47
N LEU A 78 10.13 57.66 26.26
CA LEU A 78 10.79 56.37 26.09
C LEU A 78 9.77 55.23 26.19
N ARG A 79 8.87 55.28 27.17
CA ARG A 79 7.83 54.27 27.33
C ARG A 79 6.83 54.27 26.17
N ILE A 80 6.46 55.44 25.65
CA ILE A 80 5.64 55.56 24.46
C ILE A 80 6.36 54.92 23.26
N THR A 81 7.63 55.25 23.02
CA THR A 81 8.38 54.64 21.90
C THR A 81 8.54 53.14 22.05
N GLU A 82 8.75 52.64 23.27
CA GLU A 82 8.81 51.21 23.56
C GLU A 82 7.48 50.52 23.27
N LEU A 83 6.37 51.11 23.73
CA LEU A 83 5.02 50.60 23.48
C LEU A 83 4.67 50.65 21.99
N THR A 84 5.04 51.72 21.27
CA THR A 84 4.84 51.81 19.81
C THR A 84 5.64 50.73 19.08
N ASN A 85 6.89 50.48 19.49
CA ASN A 85 7.69 49.41 18.90
C ASN A 85 7.12 48.02 19.20
N GLN A 86 6.63 47.78 20.42
CA GLN A 86 5.96 46.54 20.79
C GLN A 86 4.67 46.34 19.99
N LEU A 87 3.88 47.41 19.81
CA LEU A 87 2.65 47.38 19.04
C LEU A 87 2.95 47.07 17.56
N ASN A 88 3.93 47.77 16.95
CA ASN A 88 4.36 47.50 15.59
C ASN A 88 4.85 46.04 15.40
N ASN A 89 5.59 45.50 16.38
CA ASN A 89 6.03 44.11 16.33
C ASN A 89 4.85 43.13 16.42
N VAL A 90 3.87 43.40 17.29
CA VAL A 90 2.67 42.57 17.42
C VAL A 90 1.83 42.62 16.15
N GLU A 91 1.63 43.80 15.56
CA GLU A 91 0.92 43.97 14.29
C GLU A 91 1.59 43.20 13.16
N HIS A 92 2.92 43.28 13.07
CA HIS A 92 3.69 42.55 12.07
C HIS A 92 3.59 41.03 12.25
N LEU A 93 3.72 40.53 13.48
CA LEU A 93 3.56 39.10 13.78
C LEU A 93 2.13 38.62 13.48
N HIS A 94 1.12 39.41 13.83
CA HIS A 94 -0.27 39.09 13.56
C HIS A 94 -0.56 39.07 12.05
N ALA A 95 -0.01 40.01 11.27
CA ALA A 95 -0.14 40.01 9.82
C ALA A 95 0.47 38.76 9.17
N ILE A 96 1.65 38.32 9.66
CA ILE A 96 2.28 37.07 9.20
C ILE A 96 1.41 35.87 9.55
N GLN A 97 0.93 35.80 10.79
CA GLN A 97 0.10 34.70 11.25
C GLN A 97 -1.21 34.61 10.48
N LEU A 98 -1.87 35.75 10.25
CA LEU A 98 -3.10 35.82 9.46
C LEU A 98 -2.87 35.30 8.04
N ARG A 99 -1.80 35.75 7.38
CA ARG A 99 -1.44 35.27 6.04
C ARG A 99 -1.20 33.77 6.03
N ARG A 100 -0.45 33.25 7.00
CA ARG A 100 -0.19 31.81 7.13
C ARG A 100 -1.49 31.01 7.33
N THR A 101 -2.41 31.50 8.15
CA THR A 101 -3.71 30.85 8.38
C THR A 101 -4.55 30.84 7.11
N VAL A 102 -4.57 31.94 6.35
CA VAL A 102 -5.24 32.00 5.04
C VAL A 102 -4.64 31.00 4.07
N ASP A 103 -3.31 30.97 3.94
CA ASP A 103 -2.61 30.05 3.04
C ASP A 103 -2.88 28.57 3.41
N GLN A 104 -2.88 28.25 4.71
CA GLN A 104 -3.24 26.93 5.22
C GLN A 104 -4.69 26.56 4.90
N HIS A 105 -5.62 27.51 5.06
CA HIS A 105 -7.02 27.29 4.75
C HIS A 105 -7.24 27.08 3.24
N ILE A 106 -6.58 27.87 2.39
CA ILE A 106 -6.61 27.70 0.93
C ILE A 106 -6.08 26.33 0.55
N THR A 107 -4.92 25.94 1.10
CA THR A 107 -4.32 24.63 0.82
C THR A 107 -5.25 23.48 1.26
N SER A 108 -5.89 23.62 2.43
CA SER A 108 -6.86 22.63 2.93
C SER A 108 -8.08 22.50 2.01
N LEU A 109 -8.64 23.63 1.55
CA LEU A 109 -9.75 23.62 0.59
C LEU A 109 -9.35 22.97 -0.73
N MET A 110 -8.19 23.34 -1.28
CA MET A 110 -7.70 22.75 -2.53
C MET A 110 -7.47 21.23 -2.42
N ASN A 111 -6.95 20.76 -1.28
CA ASN A 111 -6.78 19.32 -1.06
C ASN A 111 -8.12 18.60 -0.97
N ASN A 112 -9.14 19.23 -0.39
CA ASN A 112 -10.49 18.69 -0.37
C ASN A 112 -11.08 18.63 -1.78
N ASP A 113 -10.96 19.70 -2.56
CA ASP A 113 -11.41 19.74 -3.95
C ASP A 113 -10.72 18.67 -4.81
N LEU A 114 -9.41 18.48 -4.62
CA LEU A 114 -8.66 17.42 -5.30
C LEU A 114 -9.17 16.04 -4.90
N ALA A 115 -9.42 15.79 -3.62
CA ALA A 115 -9.94 14.51 -3.13
C ALA A 115 -11.35 14.23 -3.67
N ILE A 116 -12.22 15.24 -3.74
CA ILE A 116 -13.56 15.12 -4.35
C ILE A 116 -13.43 14.79 -5.84
N PHE A 117 -12.56 15.51 -6.56
CA PHE A 117 -12.33 15.27 -7.99
C PHE A 117 -11.80 13.86 -8.26
N GLU A 118 -10.82 13.40 -7.47
CA GLU A 118 -10.29 12.05 -7.56
C GLU A 118 -11.36 11.00 -7.27
N ALA A 119 -12.19 11.21 -6.23
CA ALA A 119 -13.30 10.34 -5.90
C ALA A 119 -14.32 10.25 -7.03
N ASP A 120 -14.67 11.37 -7.67
CA ASP A 120 -15.58 11.40 -8.81
C ASP A 120 -14.99 10.71 -10.05
N SER A 121 -13.69 10.90 -10.31
CA SER A 121 -12.98 10.20 -11.39
C SER A 121 -12.98 8.68 -11.16
N ILE A 122 -12.69 8.23 -9.94
CA ILE A 122 -12.73 6.81 -9.55
C ILE A 122 -14.15 6.27 -9.69
N ARG A 123 -15.15 7.03 -9.25
CA ARG A 123 -16.56 6.65 -9.37
C ARG A 123 -16.97 6.47 -10.84
N SER A 124 -16.66 7.44 -11.70
CA SER A 124 -16.96 7.35 -13.13
C SER A 124 -16.25 6.17 -13.80
N ALA A 125 -14.99 5.90 -13.44
CA ALA A 125 -14.25 4.75 -13.93
C ALA A 125 -14.90 3.43 -13.48
N SER A 126 -15.31 3.32 -12.22
CA SER A 126 -16.01 2.16 -11.66
C SER A 126 -17.37 1.91 -12.32
N GLU A 127 -18.14 2.97 -12.59
CA GLU A 127 -19.40 2.89 -13.32
C GLU A 127 -19.18 2.36 -14.75
N LYS A 128 -18.16 2.85 -15.46
CA LYS A 128 -17.79 2.34 -16.79
C LYS A 128 -17.39 0.86 -16.75
N GLN A 129 -16.56 0.46 -15.78
CA GLN A 129 -16.17 -0.94 -15.62
C GLN A 129 -17.37 -1.83 -15.30
N SER A 130 -18.29 -1.35 -14.46
CA SER A 130 -19.52 -2.07 -14.11
C SER A 130 -20.41 -2.31 -15.34
N LEU A 131 -20.53 -1.33 -16.24
CA LEU A 131 -21.25 -1.49 -17.50
C LEU A 131 -20.59 -2.52 -18.42
N VAL A 132 -19.26 -2.50 -18.54
CA VAL A 132 -18.52 -3.49 -19.35
C VAL A 132 -18.67 -4.90 -18.76
N ILE A 133 -18.61 -5.04 -17.44
CA ILE A 133 -18.83 -6.33 -16.77
C ILE A 133 -20.25 -6.83 -17.04
N ALA A 134 -21.26 -5.96 -16.95
CA ALA A 134 -22.64 -6.33 -17.26
C ALA A 134 -22.80 -6.79 -18.73
N ASP A 135 -22.13 -6.13 -19.67
CA ASP A 135 -22.11 -6.53 -21.08
C ASP A 135 -21.44 -7.90 -21.28
N TYR A 136 -20.26 -8.14 -20.68
CA TYR A 136 -19.62 -9.46 -20.76
C TYR A 136 -20.46 -10.57 -20.12
N VAL A 137 -21.14 -10.29 -19.01
CA VAL A 137 -22.06 -11.25 -18.40
C VAL A 137 -23.22 -11.58 -19.35
N ALA A 138 -23.79 -10.58 -20.02
CA ALA A 138 -24.83 -10.78 -21.03
C ALA A 138 -24.31 -11.62 -22.23
N GLN A 139 -23.10 -11.33 -22.72
CA GLN A 139 -22.46 -12.11 -23.78
C GLN A 139 -22.21 -13.57 -23.35
N ILE A 140 -21.72 -13.80 -22.14
CA ILE A 140 -21.53 -15.15 -21.59
C ILE A 140 -22.86 -15.89 -21.48
N GLN A 141 -23.92 -15.23 -21.02
CA GLN A 141 -25.26 -15.83 -20.96
C GLN A 141 -25.78 -16.17 -22.36
N ALA A 142 -25.58 -15.30 -23.36
CA ALA A 142 -25.95 -15.56 -24.74
C ALA A 142 -25.17 -16.75 -25.34
N LEU A 143 -23.87 -16.84 -25.07
CA LEU A 143 -23.05 -17.99 -25.51
C LEU A 143 -23.45 -19.28 -24.80
N LYS A 144 -23.77 -19.23 -23.51
CA LYS A 144 -24.26 -20.39 -22.76
C LYS A 144 -25.60 -20.88 -23.30
N THR A 145 -26.53 -19.99 -23.65
CA THR A 145 -27.81 -20.38 -24.25
C THR A 145 -27.62 -20.95 -25.66
N GLN A 146 -26.73 -20.37 -26.46
CA GLN A 146 -26.35 -20.94 -27.76
C GLN A 146 -25.74 -22.33 -27.63
N LEU A 147 -24.81 -22.52 -26.69
CA LEU A 147 -24.22 -23.83 -26.39
C LEU A 147 -25.28 -24.84 -25.96
N ALA A 148 -26.16 -24.46 -25.03
CA ALA A 148 -27.26 -25.31 -24.60
C ALA A 148 -28.18 -25.71 -25.77
N GLN A 149 -28.50 -24.78 -26.68
CA GLN A 149 -29.27 -25.06 -27.89
C GLN A 149 -28.52 -25.99 -28.86
N THR A 150 -27.21 -25.83 -29.03
CA THR A 150 -26.41 -26.72 -29.87
C THR A 150 -26.25 -28.12 -29.27
N GLU A 151 -26.09 -28.24 -27.96
CA GLU A 151 -26.03 -29.53 -27.26
C GLU A 151 -27.37 -30.26 -27.30
N LEU A 152 -28.49 -29.53 -27.17
CA LEU A 152 -29.84 -30.09 -27.41
C LEU A 152 -30.03 -30.55 -28.86
N ARG A 153 -29.45 -29.86 -29.85
CA ARG A 153 -29.48 -30.27 -31.26
C ARG A 153 -28.54 -31.43 -31.60
N LYS A 154 -27.46 -31.62 -30.84
CA LYS A 154 -26.53 -32.76 -30.96
C LYS A 154 -27.08 -34.06 -30.37
N GLN A 155 -28.27 -34.07 -29.75
CA GLN A 155 -29.00 -35.30 -29.39
C GLN A 155 -29.62 -35.97 -30.64
N THR A 156 -28.78 -36.28 -31.63
CA THR A 156 -28.92 -37.45 -32.50
C THR A 156 -27.84 -38.43 -32.05
N PRO A 157 -28.04 -39.76 -32.15
CA PRO A 157 -27.20 -40.72 -31.45
C PRO A 157 -25.79 -40.67 -32.05
N VAL A 158 -24.89 -39.96 -31.37
CA VAL A 158 -23.47 -40.16 -31.57
C VAL A 158 -23.18 -41.47 -30.86
N GLU A 159 -22.94 -42.49 -31.68
CA GLU A 159 -22.15 -43.65 -31.31
C GLU A 159 -20.78 -43.14 -30.85
N ASP A 160 -20.68 -42.68 -29.60
CA ASP A 160 -19.40 -42.50 -28.96
C ASP A 160 -18.83 -43.91 -28.78
N SER A 161 -17.84 -44.21 -29.61
CA SER A 161 -16.82 -45.20 -29.27
C SER A 161 -16.10 -44.71 -28.00
N LEU A 162 -16.76 -44.91 -26.86
CA LEU A 162 -16.22 -44.66 -25.53
C LEU A 162 -15.03 -45.58 -25.34
N ALA A 163 -13.82 -45.05 -25.55
CA ALA A 163 -12.65 -45.55 -24.86
C ALA A 163 -12.99 -45.50 -23.36
N GLN A 164 -13.27 -46.67 -22.78
CA GLN A 164 -13.83 -46.79 -21.45
C GLN A 164 -12.78 -46.38 -20.40
N VAL A 165 -12.81 -45.12 -19.95
CA VAL A 165 -11.92 -44.64 -18.87
C VAL A 165 -12.46 -45.10 -17.52
N LEU A 166 -11.66 -45.87 -16.79
CA LEU A 166 -11.98 -46.36 -15.46
C LEU A 166 -11.23 -45.56 -14.39
N TYR A 167 -11.96 -44.96 -13.46
CA TYR A 167 -11.39 -44.18 -12.36
C TYR A 167 -11.42 -44.96 -11.04
N PHE A 168 -10.28 -45.05 -10.36
CA PHE A 168 -10.14 -45.68 -9.05
C PHE A 168 -9.68 -44.69 -7.99
N GLU A 169 -10.41 -44.64 -6.88
CA GLU A 169 -10.10 -43.80 -5.73
C GLU A 169 -10.06 -44.63 -4.44
N PRO A 170 -9.02 -44.45 -3.60
CA PRO A 170 -8.96 -45.10 -2.29
C PRO A 170 -10.00 -44.47 -1.36
N LYS A 171 -10.76 -45.31 -0.65
CA LYS A 171 -11.78 -44.83 0.29
C LYS A 171 -11.14 -44.48 1.62
N LEU A 172 -10.67 -43.24 1.75
CA LEU A 172 -9.95 -42.77 2.96
C LEU A 172 -10.84 -42.14 4.03
N ASN A 173 -12.14 -41.91 3.75
CA ASN A 173 -13.05 -41.25 4.69
C ASN A 173 -13.17 -41.98 6.04
N THR A 174 -13.16 -43.32 6.02
CA THR A 174 -13.18 -44.15 7.23
C THR A 174 -11.88 -44.02 8.01
N ALA A 175 -10.74 -43.94 7.32
CA ALA A 175 -9.44 -43.75 7.94
C ALA A 175 -9.32 -42.38 8.61
N TYR A 176 -9.87 -41.32 8.00
CA TYR A 176 -9.91 -39.99 8.61
C TYR A 176 -10.74 -39.97 9.90
N GLN A 177 -11.91 -40.61 9.92
CA GLN A 177 -12.74 -40.70 11.12
C GLN A 177 -12.05 -41.48 12.25
N GLN A 178 -11.36 -42.57 11.91
CA GLN A 178 -10.59 -43.36 12.87
C GLN A 178 -9.42 -42.55 13.43
N PHE A 179 -8.67 -41.85 12.57
CA PHE A 179 -7.57 -40.99 12.99
C PHE A 179 -8.02 -39.85 13.92
N GLN A 180 -9.16 -39.22 13.63
CA GLN A 180 -9.73 -38.20 14.52
C GLN A 180 -10.02 -38.73 15.94
N THR A 181 -10.27 -40.04 16.08
CA THR A 181 -10.58 -40.65 17.37
C THR A 181 -9.34 -41.22 18.06
N SER A 182 -8.48 -41.92 17.33
CA SER A 182 -7.32 -42.64 17.88
C SER A 182 -6.00 -41.86 17.85
N HIS A 183 -5.90 -40.86 16.96
CA HIS A 183 -4.67 -40.13 16.62
C HIS A 183 -3.48 -41.05 16.26
N ASP A 184 -3.77 -42.27 15.79
CA ASP A 184 -2.76 -43.25 15.40
C ASP A 184 -2.48 -43.18 13.90
N ILE A 185 -1.32 -42.62 13.56
CA ILE A 185 -0.83 -42.50 12.16
C ILE A 185 -0.57 -43.87 11.56
N LYS A 186 -0.07 -44.85 12.33
CA LYS A 186 0.26 -46.18 11.79
C LYS A 186 -0.98 -46.92 11.33
N ALA A 187 -2.08 -46.77 12.08
CA ALA A 187 -3.38 -47.33 11.70
C ALA A 187 -3.91 -46.67 10.41
N TYR A 188 -3.71 -45.36 10.24
CA TYR A 188 -4.07 -44.63 9.03
C TYR A 188 -3.29 -45.12 7.80
N GLU A 189 -1.95 -45.20 7.92
CA GLU A 189 -1.06 -45.69 6.84
C GLU A 189 -1.41 -47.12 6.43
N ALA A 190 -1.61 -48.02 7.40
CA ALA A 190 -2.02 -49.40 7.13
C ALA A 190 -3.39 -49.49 6.41
N HIS A 191 -4.32 -48.59 6.73
CA HIS A 191 -5.61 -48.52 6.03
C HIS A 191 -5.44 -48.00 4.60
N LYS A 192 -4.60 -46.97 4.38
CA LYS A 192 -4.26 -46.47 3.05
C LYS A 192 -3.69 -47.59 2.19
N ASP A 193 -2.70 -48.32 2.70
CA ASP A 193 -2.03 -49.40 1.97
C ASP A 193 -3.01 -50.51 1.60
N ARG A 194 -3.92 -50.87 2.52
CA ARG A 194 -4.97 -51.86 2.26
C ARG A 194 -5.93 -51.43 1.16
N GLU A 195 -6.30 -50.15 1.09
CA GLU A 195 -7.16 -49.64 0.01
C GLU A 195 -6.43 -49.61 -1.33
N MET A 196 -5.14 -49.24 -1.34
CA MET A 196 -4.30 -49.29 -2.55
C MET A 196 -4.17 -50.71 -3.10
N LEU A 197 -3.96 -51.71 -2.22
CA LEU A 197 -3.92 -53.12 -2.60
C LEU A 197 -5.24 -53.60 -3.22
N LYS A 198 -6.39 -53.19 -2.66
CA LYS A 198 -7.70 -53.51 -3.25
C LYS A 198 -7.84 -52.95 -4.66
N ILE A 199 -7.29 -51.77 -4.92
CA ILE A 199 -7.29 -51.17 -6.27
C ILE A 199 -6.38 -51.97 -7.19
N ALA A 200 -5.17 -52.35 -6.76
CA ALA A 200 -4.26 -53.19 -7.55
C ALA A 200 -4.92 -54.52 -7.96
N HIS A 201 -5.61 -55.19 -7.03
CA HIS A 201 -6.35 -56.42 -7.34
C HIS A 201 -7.49 -56.20 -8.34
N LYS A 202 -8.21 -55.07 -8.26
CA LYS A 202 -9.24 -54.70 -9.25
C LYS A 202 -8.64 -54.48 -10.63
N ILE A 203 -7.47 -53.85 -10.71
CA ILE A 203 -6.77 -53.61 -11.98
C ILE A 203 -6.33 -54.93 -12.61
N ASN A 204 -5.77 -55.85 -11.82
CA ASN A 204 -5.39 -57.17 -12.32
C ASN A 204 -6.59 -57.99 -12.83
N ALA A 205 -7.79 -57.80 -12.26
CA ALA A 205 -9.01 -58.46 -12.71
C ALA A 205 -9.51 -57.94 -14.08
N LEU A 206 -9.04 -56.77 -14.54
CA LEU A 206 -9.49 -56.16 -15.79
C LEU A 206 -8.75 -56.67 -17.05
N HIS A 207 -7.88 -57.69 -16.93
CA HIS A 207 -7.07 -58.25 -18.03
C HIS A 207 -6.41 -57.17 -18.92
N PRO A 208 -5.40 -56.45 -18.39
CA PRO A 208 -4.89 -55.16 -18.89
C PRO A 208 -4.01 -55.17 -20.15
N SER A 209 -4.08 -56.19 -21.00
CA SER A 209 -3.06 -56.39 -22.06
C SER A 209 -2.91 -55.21 -23.04
N ASP A 210 -3.91 -54.31 -23.10
CA ASP A 210 -3.88 -53.06 -23.89
C ASP A 210 -4.34 -51.82 -23.09
N VAL A 211 -4.29 -51.88 -21.75
CA VAL A 211 -4.74 -50.76 -20.87
C VAL A 211 -3.55 -49.93 -20.41
N GLU A 212 -3.65 -48.62 -20.58
CA GLU A 212 -2.71 -47.66 -20.00
C GLU A 212 -3.13 -47.30 -18.58
N LEU A 213 -2.20 -47.39 -17.63
CA LEU A 213 -2.39 -47.07 -16.23
C LEU A 213 -1.80 -45.69 -15.92
N VAL A 214 -2.67 -44.73 -15.64
CA VAL A 214 -2.29 -43.39 -15.21
C VAL A 214 -2.43 -43.28 -13.70
N ILE A 215 -1.32 -43.03 -13.01
CA ILE A 215 -1.30 -42.84 -11.56
C ILE A 215 -1.17 -41.35 -11.28
N TYR A 216 -2.21 -40.76 -10.70
CA TYR A 216 -2.19 -39.40 -10.18
C TYR A 216 -1.67 -39.39 -8.74
N ILE A 217 -0.52 -38.75 -8.52
CA ILE A 217 0.07 -38.60 -7.20
C ILE A 217 -0.62 -37.45 -6.46
N ASP A 218 -1.43 -37.78 -5.46
CA ASP A 218 -2.24 -36.79 -4.76
C ASP A 218 -1.46 -36.14 -3.62
N LYS A 219 -0.85 -34.99 -3.91
CA LYS A 219 -0.20 -34.12 -2.89
C LYS A 219 -1.18 -33.23 -2.13
N TYR A 220 -2.50 -33.45 -2.28
CA TYR A 220 -3.57 -32.63 -1.73
C TYR A 220 -3.56 -31.16 -2.19
N ILE A 221 -2.95 -30.90 -3.35
CA ILE A 221 -2.78 -29.56 -3.92
C ILE A 221 -3.95 -29.22 -4.85
N SER A 222 -4.32 -30.15 -5.74
CA SER A 222 -5.49 -30.02 -6.62
C SER A 222 -6.47 -31.16 -6.39
N GLN A 223 -7.76 -30.87 -6.53
CA GLN A 223 -8.80 -31.87 -6.41
C GLN A 223 -8.70 -32.89 -7.55
N PHE A 224 -8.83 -34.18 -7.22
CA PHE A 224 -8.83 -35.23 -8.23
C PHE A 224 -9.94 -35.05 -9.27
N SER A 225 -11.10 -34.48 -8.89
CA SER A 225 -12.16 -34.10 -9.83
C SER A 225 -11.68 -33.12 -10.91
N ASN A 226 -10.89 -32.12 -10.53
CA ASN A 226 -10.34 -31.13 -11.47
C ASN A 226 -9.33 -31.79 -12.41
N PHE A 227 -8.54 -32.74 -11.90
CA PHE A 227 -7.68 -33.58 -12.74
C PHE A 227 -8.51 -34.38 -13.75
N LYS A 228 -9.59 -35.07 -13.34
CA LYS A 228 -10.47 -35.80 -14.26
C LYS A 228 -11.05 -34.92 -15.38
N HIS A 229 -11.47 -33.70 -15.04
CA HIS A 229 -12.04 -32.78 -16.03
C HIS A 229 -11.00 -32.22 -17.02
N LYS A 230 -9.76 -32.01 -16.56
CA LYS A 230 -8.67 -31.47 -17.38
C LYS A 230 -7.94 -32.54 -18.17
N PHE A 231 -7.93 -33.76 -17.67
CA PHE A 231 -7.36 -34.90 -18.34
C PHE A 231 -8.21 -35.19 -19.57
N ARG A 232 -7.81 -34.58 -20.70
CA ARG A 232 -8.50 -34.78 -21.98
C ARG A 232 -8.22 -36.20 -22.43
N GLU A 233 -9.28 -36.98 -22.57
CA GLU A 233 -9.31 -38.28 -23.24
C GLU A 233 -8.71 -38.13 -24.64
N HIS A 234 -7.41 -38.33 -24.72
CA HIS A 234 -6.77 -38.70 -25.96
C HIS A 234 -6.48 -40.18 -25.82
N HIS A 235 -6.32 -40.85 -26.95
CA HIS A 235 -5.93 -42.26 -27.05
C HIS A 235 -7.14 -43.20 -27.13
N GLY A 236 -7.26 -43.85 -28.30
CA GLY A 236 -8.20 -44.94 -28.56
C GLY A 236 -7.82 -46.24 -27.85
N THR A 237 -7.16 -46.15 -26.70
CA THR A 237 -6.78 -47.25 -25.82
C THR A 237 -7.52 -47.10 -24.49
N PRO A 238 -8.05 -48.18 -23.91
CA PRO A 238 -8.70 -48.12 -22.61
C PRO A 238 -7.74 -47.60 -21.54
N LEU A 239 -8.20 -46.64 -20.73
CA LEU A 239 -7.38 -45.95 -19.74
C LEU A 239 -7.88 -46.26 -18.33
N CYS A 240 -6.94 -46.57 -17.44
CA CYS A 240 -7.19 -46.75 -16.01
C CYS A 240 -6.51 -45.62 -15.25
N VAL A 241 -7.28 -44.78 -14.57
CA VAL A 241 -6.76 -43.65 -13.79
C VAL A 241 -6.91 -43.93 -12.30
N VAL A 242 -5.80 -43.93 -11.57
CA VAL A 242 -5.76 -44.21 -10.13
C VAL A 242 -5.29 -42.98 -9.36
N ARG A 243 -6.02 -42.61 -8.31
CA ARG A 243 -5.58 -41.62 -7.33
C ARG A 243 -4.72 -42.30 -6.26
N ALA A 244 -3.47 -41.89 -6.11
CA ALA A 244 -2.53 -42.45 -5.15
C ALA A 244 -1.95 -41.36 -4.23
N PRO A 245 -2.31 -41.32 -2.94
CA PRO A 245 -1.69 -40.42 -1.96
C PRO A 245 -0.39 -41.02 -1.43
N VAL A 246 0.62 -41.10 -2.29
CA VAL A 246 1.92 -41.73 -2.02
C VAL A 246 3.03 -40.77 -2.43
N TYR A 247 4.04 -40.57 -1.57
CA TYR A 247 5.02 -39.48 -1.72
C TYR A 247 6.44 -39.93 -2.00
N ASP A 248 6.69 -41.24 -1.91
CA ASP A 248 7.96 -41.87 -2.25
C ASP A 248 7.74 -42.95 -3.31
N LEU A 249 8.71 -43.07 -4.22
CA LEU A 249 8.75 -44.13 -5.21
C LEU A 249 8.93 -45.50 -4.54
N THR A 250 9.67 -45.60 -3.43
CA THR A 250 9.86 -46.91 -2.75
C THR A 250 8.55 -47.41 -2.15
N GLU A 251 7.79 -46.50 -1.54
CA GLU A 251 6.45 -46.75 -1.01
C GLU A 251 5.47 -47.12 -2.14
N LEU A 252 5.48 -46.35 -3.24
CA LEU A 252 4.62 -46.63 -4.40
C LEU A 252 4.90 -48.02 -4.99
N GLN A 253 6.18 -48.37 -5.05
CA GLN A 253 6.60 -49.67 -5.55
C GLN A 253 6.12 -50.79 -4.62
N ALA A 254 6.45 -50.70 -3.34
CA ALA A 254 6.16 -51.72 -2.35
C ALA A 254 4.67 -51.90 -2.06
N THR A 255 3.87 -50.84 -2.15
CA THR A 255 2.44 -50.86 -1.78
C THR A 255 1.52 -51.11 -2.97
N PHE A 256 1.94 -50.75 -4.19
CA PHE A 256 1.05 -50.77 -5.36
C PHE A 256 1.66 -51.45 -6.58
N LEU A 257 2.80 -50.98 -7.09
CA LEU A 257 3.32 -51.44 -8.39
C LEU A 257 3.72 -52.92 -8.40
N ASP A 258 4.35 -53.42 -7.32
CA ASP A 258 4.78 -54.82 -7.24
C ASP A 258 3.59 -55.81 -7.22
N TYR A 259 2.39 -55.33 -6.87
CA TYR A 259 1.16 -56.13 -6.88
C TYR A 259 0.44 -56.14 -8.22
N ILE A 260 0.86 -55.31 -9.19
CA ILE A 260 0.31 -55.30 -10.53
C ILE A 260 1.03 -56.37 -11.35
N THR A 261 0.35 -57.49 -11.60
CA THR A 261 0.93 -58.64 -12.29
C THR A 261 0.81 -58.56 -13.80
N SER A 262 0.03 -57.60 -14.30
CA SER A 262 -0.31 -57.46 -15.70
C SER A 262 0.65 -56.53 -16.45
N PRO A 263 1.00 -56.82 -17.72
CA PRO A 263 1.80 -55.92 -18.53
C PRO A 263 0.97 -54.70 -18.93
N CYS A 264 1.05 -53.61 -18.17
CA CYS A 264 0.42 -52.33 -18.49
C CYS A 264 1.47 -51.23 -18.63
N ARG A 265 1.19 -50.24 -19.48
CA ARG A 265 1.99 -49.01 -19.56
C ARG A 265 1.65 -48.10 -18.39
N ILE A 266 2.64 -47.70 -17.60
CA ILE A 266 2.41 -46.89 -16.40
C ILE A 266 2.91 -45.46 -16.62
N ALA A 267 2.00 -44.49 -16.50
CA ALA A 267 2.30 -43.07 -16.54
C ALA A 267 2.01 -42.42 -15.18
N LEU A 268 2.97 -41.68 -14.62
CA LEU A 268 2.80 -40.92 -13.39
C LEU A 268 2.47 -39.47 -13.71
N HIS A 269 1.46 -38.92 -13.04
CA HIS A 269 1.10 -37.50 -13.09
C HIS A 269 1.23 -36.89 -11.71
N VAL A 270 2.13 -35.91 -11.58
CA VAL A 270 2.47 -35.28 -10.30
C VAL A 270 2.10 -33.80 -10.34
N PRO A 271 1.18 -33.32 -9.49
CA PRO A 271 0.87 -31.90 -9.38
C PRO A 271 2.00 -31.16 -8.67
N GLN A 272 2.34 -29.97 -9.17
CA GLN A 272 3.36 -29.10 -8.58
C GLN A 272 2.84 -27.66 -8.47
N CYS A 273 3.19 -26.98 -7.39
CA CYS A 273 2.95 -25.54 -7.22
C CYS A 273 4.24 -24.74 -7.40
N GLU A 274 4.10 -23.47 -7.75
CA GLU A 274 5.23 -22.53 -7.89
C GLU A 274 5.95 -22.27 -6.55
N SER A 275 5.24 -22.39 -5.42
CA SER A 275 5.82 -22.21 -4.09
C SER A 275 5.15 -23.11 -3.04
N SER A 276 5.88 -23.41 -1.98
CA SER A 276 5.35 -24.12 -0.80
C SER A 276 4.22 -23.31 -0.13
N ALA A 277 4.32 -21.98 -0.11
CA ALA A 277 3.26 -21.11 0.40
C ALA A 277 1.95 -21.23 -0.40
N ALA A 278 2.04 -21.35 -1.73
CA ALA A 278 0.88 -21.58 -2.59
C ALA A 278 0.25 -22.95 -2.32
N ALA A 279 1.06 -24.00 -2.14
CA ALA A 279 0.58 -25.34 -1.80
C ALA A 279 -0.15 -25.35 -0.44
N ALA A 280 0.42 -24.69 0.58
CA ALA A 280 -0.20 -24.56 1.90
C ALA A 280 -1.53 -23.79 1.85
N ALA A 281 -1.58 -22.70 1.08
CA ALA A 281 -2.80 -21.93 0.88
C ALA A 281 -3.89 -22.76 0.19
N GLN A 282 -3.57 -23.48 -0.89
CA GLN A 282 -4.53 -24.33 -1.61
C GLN A 282 -5.09 -25.45 -0.72
N ARG A 283 -4.24 -26.12 0.07
CA ARG A 283 -4.66 -27.15 1.02
C ARG A 283 -5.65 -26.61 2.05
N ALA A 284 -5.42 -25.40 2.57
CA ALA A 284 -6.33 -24.77 3.54
C ALA A 284 -7.76 -24.59 3.01
N PHE A 285 -7.93 -24.41 1.69
CA PHE A 285 -9.25 -24.28 1.07
C PHE A 285 -9.94 -25.63 0.84
N PHE A 286 -9.20 -26.63 0.37
CA PHE A 286 -9.80 -27.86 -0.17
C PHE A 286 -9.72 -29.08 0.73
N VAL A 287 -8.79 -29.09 1.70
CA VAL A 287 -8.45 -30.28 2.47
C VAL A 287 -8.85 -30.07 3.91
N ARG A 288 -9.88 -30.78 4.35
CA ARG A 288 -10.32 -30.80 5.75
C ARG A 288 -10.10 -32.21 6.29
N ASN A 289 -9.50 -32.32 7.47
CA ASN A 289 -9.35 -33.57 8.23
C ASN A 289 -8.26 -34.56 7.78
N VAL A 290 -7.24 -34.12 7.04
CA VAL A 290 -6.05 -34.94 6.76
C VAL A 290 -5.01 -34.75 7.88
N PRO A 291 -4.35 -35.82 8.37
CA PRO A 291 -3.29 -35.71 9.37
C PRO A 291 -2.18 -34.74 8.95
N ALA A 292 -1.67 -33.95 9.89
CA ALA A 292 -0.63 -32.96 9.61
C ALA A 292 0.67 -33.60 9.12
N GLU A 293 0.97 -34.80 9.61
CA GLU A 293 2.15 -35.59 9.25
C GLU A 293 2.09 -36.05 7.79
N VAL A 294 0.90 -36.40 7.30
CA VAL A 294 0.67 -36.77 5.89
C VAL A 294 0.83 -35.54 4.99
N LEU A 295 0.35 -34.37 5.42
CA LEU A 295 0.52 -33.12 4.68
C LEU A 295 1.99 -32.69 4.63
N ASN A 296 2.73 -32.92 5.72
CA ASN A 296 4.15 -32.65 5.81
C ASN A 296 4.97 -33.59 4.91
N ALA A 297 4.61 -34.88 4.88
CA ALA A 297 5.19 -35.84 3.95
C ALA A 297 4.91 -35.47 2.49
N ALA A 298 3.72 -34.95 2.18
CA ALA A 298 3.38 -34.46 0.85
C ALA A 298 4.21 -33.25 0.39
N ASP A 299 4.62 -32.38 1.33
CA ASP A 299 5.51 -31.24 1.04
C ASP A 299 6.96 -31.65 0.80
N HIS A 300 7.42 -32.67 1.54
CA HIS A 300 8.76 -33.24 1.42
C HIS A 300 8.80 -34.43 0.45
N ALA A 301 7.79 -34.57 -0.41
CA ALA A 301 7.70 -35.66 -1.37
C ALA A 301 8.88 -35.62 -2.35
N ASP A 302 9.51 -36.77 -2.56
CA ASP A 302 10.63 -36.91 -3.46
C ASP A 302 10.22 -36.69 -4.92
N HIS A 303 11.21 -36.38 -5.77
CA HIS A 303 10.99 -36.35 -7.21
C HIS A 303 10.93 -37.79 -7.72
N PHE A 304 9.84 -38.12 -8.41
CA PHE A 304 9.72 -39.37 -9.16
C PHE A 304 10.60 -39.32 -10.42
N TYR A 305 11.44 -40.34 -10.57
CA TYR A 305 12.31 -40.54 -11.73
C TYR A 305 11.81 -41.71 -12.58
N LEU A 306 12.15 -41.70 -13.87
CA LEU A 306 11.90 -42.84 -14.76
C LEU A 306 12.64 -44.07 -14.24
N ARG A 307 11.91 -45.16 -14.00
CA ARG A 307 12.42 -46.43 -13.51
C ARG A 307 11.76 -47.57 -14.29
N LYS A 308 12.39 -48.75 -14.28
CA LYS A 308 11.85 -49.95 -14.93
C LYS A 308 10.39 -50.20 -14.49
N GLY A 309 9.46 -50.13 -15.45
CA GLY A 309 8.02 -50.27 -15.21
C GLY A 309 7.21 -48.97 -15.28
N ILE A 310 7.86 -47.80 -15.22
CA ILE A 310 7.23 -46.49 -15.42
C ILE A 310 7.71 -45.93 -16.75
N GLU A 311 6.80 -45.73 -17.69
CA GLU A 311 7.12 -45.27 -19.05
C GLU A 311 7.16 -43.74 -19.15
N GLN A 312 6.32 -43.05 -18.37
CA GLN A 312 6.22 -41.59 -18.40
C GLN A 312 6.04 -41.01 -17.00
N VAL A 313 6.68 -39.87 -16.75
CA VAL A 313 6.44 -39.04 -15.55
C VAL A 313 6.17 -37.61 -16.01
N THR A 314 4.99 -37.10 -15.70
CA THR A 314 4.54 -35.76 -16.09
C THR A 314 4.30 -34.91 -14.85
N TYR A 315 5.11 -33.85 -14.69
CA TYR A 315 4.88 -32.81 -13.71
C TYR A 315 4.03 -31.72 -14.33
N PHE A 316 2.91 -31.37 -13.68
CA PHE A 316 2.05 -30.29 -14.17
C PHE A 316 1.85 -29.23 -13.10
N LEU A 317 1.86 -27.97 -13.55
CA LEU A 317 1.72 -26.82 -12.66
C LEU A 317 0.25 -26.59 -12.31
N VAL A 318 -0.06 -26.53 -11.02
CA VAL A 318 -1.39 -26.16 -10.50
C VAL A 318 -1.40 -24.68 -10.16
N ARG A 319 -2.28 -23.91 -10.81
CA ARG A 319 -2.44 -22.48 -10.52
C ARG A 319 -3.40 -22.26 -9.35
N SER A 320 -3.20 -21.19 -8.60
CA SER A 320 -4.05 -20.83 -7.46
C SER A 320 -5.52 -20.71 -7.87
N GLY A 321 -6.39 -21.48 -7.22
CA GLY A 321 -7.83 -21.52 -7.48
C GLY A 321 -8.30 -22.72 -8.31
N GLU A 322 -7.39 -23.63 -8.69
CA GLU A 322 -7.66 -24.90 -9.38
C GLU A 322 -7.49 -26.13 -8.47
#